data_AF-A0A7S2RVC3-F1
#
_entry.id   AF-A0A7S2RVC3-F1
#
_cell.length_a   1.000
_cell.length_b   1.000
_cell.length_c   1.000
_cell.angle_alpha   90.00
_cell.angle_beta   90.00
_cell.angle_gamma   90.00
#
_symmetry.space_group_name_H-M   'P 1'
#
loop_
_entity.id
_entity.type
_entity.pdbx_description
1 polymer ?
#
loop_
_entity_poly.entity_id
_entity_poly.type
_entity_poly.pdbx_seq_one_letter_code
_entity_poly.pdbx_strand_id
1 'polypeptide(L)'
;FLLLAAGGKLCMYKYQLMDSSVPRTDVERSSVAATQSSGHQGRYKVVQEWPHGAHTVTAFAACNGVLSELIISAASNRTLQLLDAAVGRVARVIADAHQRPVHAIALPTPSPFVQEPATPLPHQQAAGPAVYDVFATSAADGVVSLWDIRAAQCVARLAEHSHRREAPLGVAFSPC
;
A
#
# COMPACT_ATOMS: atom_id res chain seq x y z
N PHE A 1 4.68 -3.43 -11.24
CA PHE A 1 3.55 -4.38 -11.06
C PHE A 1 2.29 -3.58 -10.75
N LEU A 2 1.11 -4.20 -10.77
CA LEU A 2 -0.16 -3.59 -10.35
C LEU A 2 -0.73 -4.38 -9.18
N LEU A 3 -1.22 -3.68 -8.15
CA LEU A 3 -1.92 -4.30 -7.03
C LEU A 3 -3.42 -4.08 -7.19
N LEU A 4 -4.19 -5.14 -6.95
CA LEU A 4 -5.64 -5.10 -6.99
C LEU A 4 -6.20 -5.85 -5.78
N ALA A 5 -7.12 -5.20 -5.07
CA ALA A 5 -7.93 -5.86 -4.06
C ALA A 5 -9.13 -6.56 -4.72
N ALA A 6 -9.32 -7.84 -4.46
CA ALA A 6 -10.46 -8.63 -4.93
C ALA A 6 -11.06 -9.41 -3.77
N GLY A 7 -12.15 -8.89 -3.20
CA GLY A 7 -12.72 -9.42 -1.95
C GLY A 7 -11.67 -9.41 -0.83
N GLY A 8 -11.55 -10.50 -0.08
CA GLY A 8 -10.61 -10.67 1.03
C GLY A 8 -9.16 -10.95 0.65
N LYS A 9 -8.76 -10.69 -0.60
CA LYS A 9 -7.41 -10.98 -1.10
C LYS A 9 -6.81 -9.75 -1.78
N LEU A 10 -5.49 -9.60 -1.64
CA LEU A 10 -4.70 -8.68 -2.43
C LEU A 10 -3.93 -9.46 -3.50
N CYS A 11 -4.04 -9.03 -4.77
CA CYS A 11 -3.43 -9.69 -5.91
C CYS A 11 -2.40 -8.77 -6.58
N MET A 12 -1.25 -9.33 -6.94
CA MET A 12 -0.19 -8.64 -7.67
C MET A 12 -0.13 -9.14 -9.12
N TYR A 13 -0.24 -8.22 -10.06
CA TYR A 13 -0.19 -8.48 -11.48
C TYR A 13 1.10 -7.96 -12.09
N LYS A 14 1.73 -8.77 -12.94
CA LYS A 14 2.76 -8.32 -13.88
C LYS A 14 2.09 -8.07 -15.22
N TYR A 15 2.32 -6.87 -15.74
CA TYR A 15 1.80 -6.42 -17.02
C TYR A 15 2.95 -6.36 -18.02
N GLN A 16 2.75 -6.92 -19.21
CA GLN A 16 3.64 -6.70 -20.33
C GLN A 16 3.06 -5.55 -21.14
N LEU A 17 3.72 -4.39 -21.10
CA LEU A 17 3.43 -3.30 -22.01
C LEU A 17 3.93 -3.74 -23.40
N MET A 18 3.07 -3.64 -24.41
CA MET A 18 3.51 -3.87 -25.79
C MET A 18 4.48 -2.75 -26.18
N ASP A 19 5.51 -3.11 -26.94
CA ASP A 19 6.44 -2.14 -27.49
C ASP A 19 5.72 -1.27 -28.53
N SER A 20 5.72 0.04 -28.31
CA SER A 20 5.14 1.01 -29.23
C SER A 20 5.89 1.11 -30.56
N SER A 21 7.05 0.43 -30.68
CA SER A 21 7.86 0.40 -31.90
C SER A 21 7.29 -0.49 -33.02
N VAL A 22 6.33 -1.38 -32.72
CA VAL A 22 5.72 -2.26 -33.73
C VAL A 22 4.59 -1.50 -34.44
N PRO A 23 4.74 -1.15 -35.75
CA PRO A 23 3.71 -0.42 -36.47
C PRO A 23 2.45 -1.28 -36.61
N ARG A 24 1.30 -0.69 -36.27
CA ARG A 24 -0.02 -1.29 -36.47
C ARG A 24 -0.27 -1.43 -37.96
N THR A 25 -0.35 -2.66 -38.47
CA THR A 25 -0.80 -2.90 -39.84
C THR A 25 -2.30 -2.62 -39.92
N ASP A 26 -2.70 -1.74 -40.85
CA ASP A 26 -4.09 -1.25 -41.01
C ASP A 26 -5.14 -2.34 -41.34
N VAL A 27 -4.71 -3.59 -41.57
CA VAL A 27 -5.60 -4.73 -41.86
C VAL A 27 -6.40 -5.20 -40.62
N GLU A 28 -5.94 -4.91 -39.41
CA GLU A 28 -6.69 -5.25 -38.18
C GLU A 28 -7.71 -4.19 -37.76
N ARG A 29 -7.82 -3.09 -38.51
CA ARG A 29 -8.66 -1.94 -38.15
C ARG A 29 -10.14 -2.11 -38.51
N SER A 30 -10.50 -3.11 -39.32
CA SER A 30 -11.83 -3.14 -39.98
C SER A 30 -12.75 -4.32 -39.64
N SER A 31 -12.40 -5.25 -38.75
CA SER A 31 -13.29 -6.41 -38.47
C SER A 31 -13.85 -6.54 -37.04
N VAL A 32 -13.54 -5.64 -36.10
CA VAL A 32 -14.10 -5.73 -34.71
C VAL A 32 -14.49 -4.37 -34.11
N ALA A 33 -14.80 -3.37 -34.93
CA ALA A 33 -15.27 -2.08 -34.45
C ALA A 33 -16.81 -2.02 -34.37
N ALA A 34 -17.41 -2.81 -33.46
CA ALA A 34 -18.71 -2.50 -32.90
C ALA A 34 -18.90 -3.29 -31.58
N THR A 35 -19.06 -2.58 -30.46
CA THR A 35 -19.50 -3.11 -29.15
C THR A 35 -18.51 -3.79 -28.22
N GLN A 36 -17.21 -3.48 -28.24
CA GLN A 36 -16.37 -3.64 -27.04
C GLN A 36 -15.43 -2.43 -26.90
N SER A 37 -15.53 -1.75 -25.75
CA SER A 37 -14.67 -0.65 -25.33
C SER A 37 -13.21 -0.98 -25.62
N SER A 38 -12.49 -0.03 -26.23
CA SER A 38 -11.08 -0.03 -26.63
C SER A 38 -10.14 -0.77 -25.65
N GLY A 39 -10.13 -2.10 -25.72
CA GLY A 39 -9.40 -2.95 -24.80
C GLY A 39 -7.92 -2.90 -25.12
N HIS A 40 -7.11 -2.45 -24.16
CA HIS A 40 -5.67 -2.65 -24.23
C HIS A 40 -5.40 -4.16 -24.33
N GLN A 41 -4.83 -4.62 -25.44
CA GLN A 41 -4.45 -6.02 -25.69
C GLN A 41 -3.21 -6.47 -24.89
N GLY A 42 -2.91 -5.81 -23.77
CA GLY A 42 -1.74 -6.13 -22.95
C GLY A 42 -1.89 -7.50 -22.28
N ARG A 43 -0.80 -8.28 -22.26
CA ARG A 43 -0.77 -9.57 -21.57
C ARG A 43 -0.49 -9.33 -20.08
N TYR A 44 -1.33 -9.89 -19.22
CA TYR A 44 -1.15 -9.81 -17.78
C TYR A 44 -1.14 -11.21 -17.15
N LYS A 45 -0.45 -11.32 -16.01
CA LYS A 45 -0.42 -12.53 -15.20
C LYS A 45 -0.42 -12.16 -13.73
N VAL A 46 -1.25 -12.86 -12.94
CA VAL A 46 -1.15 -12.84 -11.48
C VAL A 46 0.14 -13.53 -11.08
N VAL A 47 0.96 -12.84 -10.30
CA VAL A 47 2.25 -13.36 -9.83
C VAL A 47 2.19 -13.74 -8.36
N GLN A 48 1.44 -12.99 -7.55
CA GLN A 48 1.29 -13.23 -6.11
C GLN A 48 -0.14 -12.93 -5.66
N GLU A 49 -0.61 -13.68 -4.67
CA GLU A 49 -1.90 -13.49 -4.00
C GLU A 49 -1.72 -13.61 -2.48
N TRP A 50 -2.25 -12.65 -1.73
CA TRP A 50 -2.23 -12.64 -0.27
C TRP A 50 -3.65 -12.64 0.29
N PRO A 51 -4.09 -13.76 0.89
CA PRO A 51 -5.39 -13.83 1.54
C PRO A 51 -5.35 -13.24 2.97
N HIS A 52 -6.35 -12.44 3.30
CA HIS A 52 -6.52 -11.87 4.66
C HIS A 52 -7.41 -12.71 5.58
N GLY A 53 -8.10 -13.74 5.06
CA GLY A 53 -9.15 -14.45 5.82
C GLY A 53 -10.31 -13.53 6.22
N ALA A 54 -10.52 -12.43 5.49
CA ALA A 54 -11.54 -11.42 5.74
C ALA A 54 -12.53 -11.35 4.56
N HIS A 55 -13.61 -10.60 4.70
CA HIS A 55 -14.55 -10.38 3.60
C HIS A 55 -14.00 -9.45 2.52
N THR A 56 -13.28 -8.39 2.92
CA THR A 56 -12.70 -7.43 1.98
C THR A 56 -11.37 -6.89 2.48
N VAL A 57 -10.44 -6.66 1.55
CA VAL A 57 -9.34 -5.71 1.74
C VAL A 57 -9.95 -4.30 1.71
N THR A 58 -9.63 -3.47 2.68
CA THR A 58 -10.24 -2.15 2.88
C THR A 58 -9.31 -1.00 2.49
N ALA A 59 -8.00 -1.20 2.59
CA ALA A 59 -6.99 -0.28 2.11
C ALA A 59 -5.70 -1.05 1.83
N PHE A 60 -4.86 -0.54 0.94
CA PHE A 60 -3.49 -1.02 0.77
C PHE A 60 -2.60 0.11 0.24
N ALA A 61 -1.31 0.04 0.49
CA ALA A 61 -0.31 0.98 0.00
C ALA A 61 0.99 0.24 -0.31
N ALA A 62 1.69 0.68 -1.36
CA ALA A 62 3.01 0.20 -1.73
C ALA A 62 4.02 1.35 -1.61
N CYS A 63 5.17 1.09 -1.00
CA CYS A 63 6.21 2.10 -0.76
C CYS A 63 7.02 2.35 -2.06
N ASN A 64 6.39 2.96 -3.05
CA ASN A 64 6.98 3.17 -4.38
C ASN A 64 7.98 4.35 -4.45
N GLY A 65 8.13 5.11 -3.35
CA GLY A 65 9.05 6.26 -3.30
C GLY A 65 10.53 5.87 -3.24
N VAL A 66 10.81 4.62 -2.92
CA VAL A 66 12.15 4.01 -2.86
C VAL A 66 12.10 2.63 -3.51
N LEU A 67 13.26 1.98 -3.67
CA LEU A 67 13.34 0.57 -4.07
C LEU A 67 12.91 -0.35 -2.91
N SER A 68 11.65 -0.24 -2.49
CA SER A 68 11.05 -1.06 -1.43
C SER A 68 10.07 -2.05 -2.02
N GLU A 69 10.22 -3.30 -1.62
CA GLU A 69 9.34 -4.41 -1.97
C GLU A 69 8.26 -4.62 -0.89
N LEU A 70 8.10 -3.64 0.02
CA LEU A 70 7.15 -3.71 1.11
C LEU A 70 5.77 -3.15 0.70
N ILE A 71 4.74 -3.94 0.95
CA ILE A 71 3.34 -3.56 0.76
C ILE A 71 2.63 -3.67 2.09
N ILE A 72 1.77 -2.72 2.40
CA ILE A 72 0.91 -2.74 3.58
C ILE A 72 -0.53 -2.90 3.12
N SER A 73 -1.26 -3.82 3.71
CA SER A 73 -2.67 -4.06 3.42
C SER A 73 -3.51 -4.16 4.69
N ALA A 74 -4.72 -3.61 4.62
CA ALA A 74 -5.73 -3.63 5.66
C ALA A 74 -6.94 -4.42 5.21
N ALA A 75 -7.61 -5.08 6.15
CA ALA A 75 -8.82 -5.84 5.85
C ALA A 75 -9.96 -5.62 6.85
N SER A 76 -11.16 -6.06 6.46
CA SER A 76 -12.39 -5.89 7.22
C SER A 76 -12.43 -6.62 8.56
N ASN A 77 -11.55 -7.58 8.78
CA ASN A 77 -11.34 -8.23 10.08
C ASN A 77 -10.38 -7.43 11.00
N ARG A 78 -10.08 -6.17 10.68
CA ARG A 78 -9.20 -5.26 11.46
C ARG A 78 -7.74 -5.70 11.50
N THR A 79 -7.35 -6.60 10.61
CA THR A 79 -5.95 -7.00 10.45
C THR A 79 -5.22 -6.04 9.53
N LEU A 80 -3.97 -5.75 9.87
CA LEU A 80 -2.97 -5.24 8.93
C LEU A 80 -2.00 -6.36 8.59
N GLN A 81 -1.60 -6.44 7.33
CA GLN A 81 -0.52 -7.32 6.88
C GLN A 81 0.57 -6.47 6.24
N LEU A 82 1.82 -6.75 6.63
CA LEU A 82 3.01 -6.27 5.94
C LEU A 82 3.48 -7.41 5.05
N LEU A 83 3.57 -7.15 3.76
CA LEU A 83 3.85 -8.13 2.72
C LEU A 83 5.20 -7.80 2.09
N ASP A 84 5.99 -8.84 1.88
CA ASP A 84 7.25 -8.81 1.16
C ASP A 84 6.97 -9.28 -0.27
N ALA A 85 6.92 -8.35 -1.21
CA ALA A 85 6.62 -8.59 -2.63
C ALA A 85 7.77 -9.30 -3.35
N ALA A 86 9.00 -9.22 -2.85
CA ALA A 86 10.13 -9.93 -3.45
C ALA A 86 9.98 -11.43 -3.28
N VAL A 87 9.64 -11.86 -2.06
CA VAL A 87 9.50 -13.28 -1.70
C VAL A 87 8.05 -13.77 -1.83
N GLY A 88 7.07 -12.86 -1.84
CA GLY A 88 5.65 -13.20 -1.89
C GLY A 88 5.10 -13.68 -0.55
N ARG A 89 5.71 -13.28 0.57
CA ARG A 89 5.32 -13.73 1.92
C ARG A 89 4.70 -12.63 2.75
N VAL A 90 3.88 -13.01 3.73
CA VAL A 90 3.43 -12.10 4.79
C VAL A 90 4.56 -11.99 5.81
N ALA A 91 5.22 -10.83 5.86
CA ALA A 91 6.31 -10.57 6.79
C ALA A 91 5.79 -10.36 8.22
N ARG A 92 4.61 -9.75 8.37
CA ARG A 92 3.99 -9.49 9.68
C ARG A 92 2.48 -9.36 9.56
N VAL A 93 1.77 -9.83 10.59
CA VAL A 93 0.34 -9.58 10.79
C VAL A 93 0.16 -8.80 12.08
N ILE A 94 -0.62 -7.73 12.04
CA ILE A 94 -1.06 -6.98 13.22
C ILE A 94 -2.56 -7.21 13.34
N ALA A 95 -2.95 -8.00 14.34
CA ALA A 95 -4.34 -8.21 14.68
C ALA A 95 -4.90 -6.98 15.42
N ASP A 96 -6.19 -6.73 15.24
CA ASP A 96 -6.93 -5.68 15.95
C ASP A 96 -6.22 -4.32 15.96
N ALA A 97 -5.71 -3.92 14.79
CA ALA A 97 -4.96 -2.67 14.65
C ALA A 97 -5.77 -1.45 15.12
N HIS A 98 -7.09 -1.51 14.93
CA HIS A 98 -8.09 -0.53 15.29
C HIS A 98 -9.36 -1.21 15.82
N GLN A 99 -10.26 -0.45 16.47
CA GLN A 99 -11.56 -0.97 16.93
C GLN A 99 -12.56 -1.13 15.77
N ARG A 100 -12.28 -0.51 14.63
CA ARG A 100 -13.00 -0.66 13.36
C ARG A 100 -12.00 -0.99 12.24
N PRO A 101 -12.48 -1.49 11.09
CA PRO A 101 -11.61 -1.70 9.94
C PRO A 101 -10.88 -0.41 9.53
N VAL A 102 -9.60 -0.53 9.23
CA VAL A 102 -8.79 0.55 8.66
C VAL A 102 -9.30 0.88 7.27
N HIS A 103 -9.52 2.15 6.97
CA HIS A 103 -10.01 2.60 5.65
C HIS A 103 -8.99 3.46 4.90
N ALA A 104 -7.93 3.92 5.56
CA ALA A 104 -6.81 4.59 4.88
C ALA A 104 -5.46 4.22 5.51
N ILE A 105 -4.46 4.11 4.64
CA ILE A 105 -3.05 3.90 4.99
C ILE A 105 -2.27 5.03 4.32
N ALA A 106 -1.46 5.75 5.09
CA ALA A 106 -0.53 6.75 4.59
C ALA A 106 0.89 6.26 4.75
N LEU A 107 1.68 6.43 3.69
CA LEU A 107 3.12 6.21 3.70
C LEU A 107 3.82 7.57 3.63
N PRO A 108 4.94 7.73 4.34
CA PRO A 108 5.76 8.92 4.21
C PRO A 108 6.37 8.97 2.80
N THR A 109 6.41 10.17 2.24
CA THR A 109 7.04 10.44 0.94
C THR A 109 8.07 11.56 1.15
N PRO A 110 9.19 11.24 1.82
CA PRO A 110 10.22 12.24 2.07
C PRO A 110 10.84 12.70 0.76
N SER A 111 11.29 13.96 0.74
CA SER A 111 12.04 14.50 -0.38
C SER A 111 13.36 13.72 -0.58
N PRO A 112 13.78 13.44 -1.82
CA PRO A 112 15.06 12.79 -2.09
C PRO A 112 16.27 13.63 -1.62
N PHE A 113 16.05 14.90 -1.27
CA PHE A 113 17.07 15.80 -0.72
C PHE A 113 17.19 15.73 0.81
N VAL A 114 16.27 15.05 1.50
CA VAL A 114 16.40 14.78 2.93
C VAL A 114 17.47 13.71 3.10
N GLN A 115 18.67 14.13 3.48
CA GLN A 115 19.72 13.19 3.86
C GLN A 115 19.34 12.58 5.21
N GLU A 116 18.84 11.35 5.21
CA GLU A 116 18.98 10.53 6.40
C GLU A 116 20.48 10.27 6.63
N PRO A 117 21.00 10.49 7.85
CA PRO A 117 22.37 10.13 8.14
C PRO A 117 22.49 8.61 8.02
N ALA A 118 23.11 8.15 6.92
CA ALA A 118 23.37 6.74 6.61
C ALA A 118 24.25 6.03 7.67
N THR A 119 24.77 6.77 8.64
CA THR A 119 25.54 6.26 9.78
C THR A 119 25.18 7.04 11.04
N PRO A 120 24.72 6.39 12.12
CA PRO A 120 24.62 7.06 13.41
C PRO A 120 26.03 7.47 13.84
N LEU A 121 26.23 8.77 14.06
CA LEU A 121 27.44 9.26 14.70
C LEU A 121 27.57 8.62 16.09
N PRO A 122 28.79 8.27 16.56
CA PRO A 122 29.00 7.53 17.81
C PRO A 122 28.48 8.23 19.09
N HIS A 123 28.00 9.47 18.98
CA HIS A 123 27.42 10.25 20.08
C HIS A 123 25.93 10.58 19.90
N GLN A 124 25.30 10.16 18.80
CA GLN A 124 23.84 10.27 18.65
C GLN A 124 23.22 8.93 19.03
N GLN A 125 22.33 8.95 20.02
CA GLN A 125 21.42 7.83 20.31
C GLN A 125 20.75 7.41 18.99
N ALA A 126 20.70 6.09 18.77
CA ALA A 126 20.24 5.44 17.56
C ALA A 126 19.17 6.28 16.87
N ALA A 127 19.48 6.74 15.65
CA ALA A 127 18.59 7.50 14.81
C ALA A 127 17.17 6.93 14.95
N GLY A 128 16.19 7.82 15.15
CA GLY A 128 14.77 7.42 15.17
C GLY A 128 14.44 6.54 13.96
N PRO A 129 13.28 5.87 13.95
CA PRO A 129 12.93 5.04 12.80
C PRO A 129 13.15 5.77 11.50
N ALA A 130 13.85 5.08 10.59
CA ALA A 130 14.13 5.64 9.28
C ALA A 130 12.78 6.08 8.71
N VAL A 131 12.70 7.22 8.04
CA VAL A 131 11.40 7.76 7.62
C VAL A 131 10.57 6.72 6.85
N TYR A 132 11.20 5.80 6.12
CA TYR A 132 10.55 4.72 5.38
C TYR A 132 10.07 3.53 6.24
N ASP A 133 10.50 3.43 7.49
CA ASP A 133 10.11 2.40 8.45
C ASP A 133 8.77 2.72 9.14
N VAL A 134 8.24 3.94 8.97
CA VAL A 134 6.97 4.35 9.59
C VAL A 134 5.82 4.44 8.59
N PHE A 135 4.61 4.18 9.09
CA PHE A 135 3.38 4.40 8.34
C PHE A 135 2.24 4.76 9.30
N ALA A 136 1.20 5.40 8.78
CA ALA A 136 0.04 5.78 9.57
C ALA A 136 -1.23 5.13 9.01
N THR A 137 -2.16 4.80 9.89
CA THR A 137 -3.46 4.25 9.53
C THR A 137 -4.58 5.03 10.19
N SER A 138 -5.69 5.19 9.47
CA SER A 138 -6.93 5.70 10.06
C SER A 138 -8.05 4.68 9.89
N ALA A 139 -8.93 4.64 10.88
CA ALA A 139 -10.11 3.80 10.86
C ALA A 139 -11.35 4.61 11.20
N ALA A 140 -12.52 4.03 10.93
CA ALA A 140 -13.81 4.57 11.33
C ALA A 140 -14.03 4.51 12.86
N ASP A 141 -12.97 4.36 13.65
CA ASP A 141 -12.96 4.49 15.11
C ASP A 141 -12.63 5.88 15.64
N GLY A 142 -12.27 6.82 14.77
CA GLY A 142 -11.85 8.16 15.17
C GLY A 142 -10.36 8.23 15.53
N VAL A 143 -9.63 7.11 15.40
CA VAL A 143 -8.23 7.03 15.81
C VAL A 143 -7.33 7.00 14.59
N VAL A 144 -6.26 7.79 14.64
CA VAL A 144 -5.10 7.65 13.76
C VAL A 144 -3.99 6.96 14.53
N SER A 145 -3.48 5.85 14.01
CA SER A 145 -2.38 5.09 14.63
C SER A 145 -1.10 5.26 13.80
N LEU A 146 0.00 5.55 14.48
CA LEU A 146 1.35 5.58 13.91
C LEU A 146 2.05 4.26 14.22
N TRP A 147 2.71 3.71 13.21
CA TRP A 147 3.37 2.40 13.28
C TRP A 147 4.82 2.53 12.83
N ASP A 148 5.70 1.78 13.47
CA ASP A 148 7.05 1.46 13.00
C ASP A 148 7.05 -0.03 12.63
N ILE A 149 7.48 -0.37 11.41
CA ILE A 149 7.50 -1.75 10.91
C ILE A 149 8.37 -2.66 11.78
N ARG A 150 9.37 -2.10 12.46
CA ARG A 150 10.34 -2.80 13.32
C ARG A 150 9.84 -2.93 14.76
N ALA A 151 8.94 -2.04 15.19
CA ALA A 151 8.39 -2.06 16.54
C ALA A 151 7.24 -3.06 16.66
N ALA A 152 7.20 -3.82 17.77
CA ALA A 152 6.16 -4.82 18.00
C ALA A 152 4.76 -4.20 18.22
N GLN A 153 4.69 -2.97 18.71
CA GLN A 153 3.47 -2.27 19.07
C GLN A 153 3.30 -0.97 18.28
N CYS A 154 2.09 -0.42 18.32
CA CYS A 154 1.80 0.91 17.79
C CYS A 154 2.64 1.97 18.53
N VAL A 155 3.23 2.90 17.78
CA VAL A 155 4.12 3.94 18.30
C VAL A 155 3.31 5.07 18.94
N ALA A 156 2.23 5.48 18.32
CA ALA A 156 1.36 6.54 18.83
C ALA A 156 -0.08 6.37 18.36
N ARG A 157 -1.04 6.78 19.18
CA ARG A 157 -2.48 6.84 18.84
C ARG A 157 -3.01 8.24 19.07
N LEU A 158 -3.59 8.83 18.02
CA LEU A 158 -4.20 10.15 18.03
C LEU A 158 -5.73 9.95 18.01
N ALA A 159 -6.38 10.15 19.15
CA ALA A 159 -7.77 9.74 19.39
C ALA A 159 -8.73 10.91 19.71
N GLU A 160 -8.29 12.15 19.54
CA GLU A 160 -9.07 13.35 19.89
C GLU A 160 -10.19 13.70 18.88
N HIS A 161 -10.35 12.90 17.81
CA HIS A 161 -11.31 13.20 16.75
C HIS A 161 -12.73 12.77 17.13
N SER A 162 -13.57 13.75 17.48
CA SER A 162 -14.96 13.57 17.90
C SER A 162 -15.95 13.33 16.74
N HIS A 163 -15.67 13.83 15.53
CA HIS A 163 -16.56 13.76 14.35
C HIS A 163 -16.48 12.43 13.58
N ARG A 164 -16.56 11.32 14.30
CA ARG A 164 -16.41 9.96 13.75
C ARG A 164 -17.55 9.51 12.81
N ARG A 165 -18.72 10.14 12.89
CA ARG A 165 -19.95 9.66 12.23
C ARG A 165 -20.24 10.29 10.86
N GLU A 166 -19.62 11.41 10.54
CA GLU A 166 -20.01 12.23 9.39
C GLU A 166 -19.14 11.98 8.16
N ALA A 167 -17.83 11.77 8.36
CA ALA A 167 -16.90 11.47 7.27
C ALA A 167 -15.76 10.55 7.73
N PRO A 168 -15.24 9.68 6.84
CA PRO A 168 -14.04 8.92 7.14
C PRO A 168 -12.83 9.85 7.33
N LEU A 169 -12.07 9.65 8.40
CA LEU A 169 -10.86 10.43 8.67
C LEU A 169 -9.79 10.17 7.62
N GLY A 170 -9.31 11.23 6.96
CA GLY A 170 -8.11 11.17 6.14
C GLY A 170 -6.84 11.14 7.00
N VAL A 171 -5.78 10.56 6.46
CA VAL A 171 -4.44 10.62 7.03
C VAL A 171 -3.43 10.82 5.91
N ALA A 172 -2.47 11.71 6.10
CA ALA A 172 -1.38 11.98 5.17
C ALA A 172 -0.14 12.45 5.95
N PHE A 173 1.04 12.09 5.46
CA PHE A 173 2.29 12.69 5.93
C PHE A 173 2.56 13.97 5.15
N SER A 174 3.21 14.95 5.79
CA SER A 174 3.78 16.09 5.09
C SER A 174 4.88 15.62 4.12
N PRO A 175 5.11 16.34 3.01
CA PRO A 175 6.11 15.97 2.00
C PRO A 175 7.57 16.30 2.41
N CYS A 176 7.79 16.87 3.61
CA CYS A 176 9.10 17.32 4.09
C CYS A 176 9.85 16.26 4.88
#